data_AF-A0A1H2I1Y2-F1
#
_entry.id   AF-A0A1H2I1Y2-F1
#
_cell.length_a   1.000
_cell.length_b   1.000
_cell.length_c   1.000
_cell.angle_alpha   90.00
_cell.angle_beta   90.00
_cell.angle_gamma   90.00
#
_symmetry.space_group_name_H-M   'P 1'
#
loop_
_entity.id
_entity.type
_entity.pdbx_description
1 polymer ?
#
loop_
_entity_poly.entity_id
_entity_poly.type
_entity_poly.pdbx_seq_one_letter_code
_entity_poly.pdbx_strand_id
1 'polypeptide(L)'
;MNAPATFDPQAFRAALGTFTTGVTIITTRTAEGEAVGITANSFNSVSLNPPLVLWSLARNARSLAAFSAGQYWNVHVLAAEQEALSGRFATQGSDKFAGIALDDGIGPAPLLPGCTARFQCRTAFQYEGGDHVIFVGEVLAFDSSGRAPLVYQGGQYALAARKPRQELRLGATPPPECSYTEDLLGYLLGRAHYQLLDRLRRLMASQQLDEHLFFVLSVLCIRDNLTLDELNAFVAYTGHRVSAQSLAELERRELIAGEPGRDGSRRYLLTAAGREQSLHEIALAKAVEGDVADQLEPGDVMALKVLLKRLVAATDPGLPDLWAGR
;
A
#
# COMPACT_ATOMS: atom_id res chain seq x y z
N MET A 1 -9.66 -27.57 -31.83
CA MET A 1 -9.47 -28.90 -31.21
C MET A 1 -9.56 -28.72 -29.70
N ASN A 2 -10.69 -29.07 -29.07
CA ASN A 2 -10.82 -29.06 -27.60
C ASN A 2 -10.77 -30.51 -27.11
N ALA A 3 -9.57 -31.03 -26.88
CA ALA A 3 -9.45 -32.23 -26.05
C ALA A 3 -9.70 -31.80 -24.59
N PRO A 4 -10.57 -32.49 -23.83
CA PRO A 4 -10.74 -32.20 -22.40
C PRO A 4 -9.40 -32.42 -21.70
N ALA A 5 -9.02 -31.48 -20.82
CA ALA A 5 -7.79 -31.58 -20.06
C ALA A 5 -7.80 -32.89 -19.23
N THR A 6 -6.69 -33.62 -19.24
CA THR A 6 -6.53 -34.87 -18.48
C THR A 6 -6.31 -34.65 -16.98
N PHE A 7 -6.25 -33.38 -16.55
CA PHE A 7 -6.01 -32.94 -15.19
C PHE A 7 -7.04 -31.88 -14.77
N ASP A 8 -7.21 -31.71 -13.46
CA ASP A 8 -8.14 -30.74 -12.87
C ASP A 8 -7.82 -29.29 -13.31
N PRO A 9 -8.74 -28.60 -14.00
CA PRO A 9 -8.56 -27.20 -14.39
C PRO A 9 -8.31 -26.24 -13.22
N GLN A 10 -8.87 -26.53 -12.04
CA GLN A 10 -8.67 -25.68 -10.87
C GLN A 10 -7.24 -25.82 -10.33
N ALA A 11 -6.73 -27.05 -10.22
CA ALA A 11 -5.33 -27.30 -9.90
C ALA A 11 -4.37 -26.66 -10.91
N PHE A 12 -4.68 -26.73 -12.22
CA PHE A 12 -3.86 -26.07 -13.25
C PHE A 12 -3.84 -24.54 -13.10
N ARG A 13 -5.00 -23.92 -12.86
CA ARG A 13 -5.09 -22.48 -12.59
C ARG A 13 -4.33 -22.09 -11.32
N ALA A 14 -4.40 -22.90 -10.26
CA ALA A 14 -3.65 -22.66 -9.03
C ALA A 14 -2.13 -22.72 -9.28
N ALA A 15 -1.66 -23.70 -10.06
CA ALA A 15 -0.26 -23.80 -10.45
C ALA A 15 0.21 -22.57 -11.27
N LEU A 16 -0.58 -22.13 -12.26
CA LEU A 16 -0.30 -20.90 -13.02
C LEU A 16 -0.24 -19.67 -12.12
N GLY A 17 -1.08 -19.60 -11.09
CA GLY A 17 -1.09 -18.50 -10.12
C GLY A 17 0.20 -18.37 -9.30
N THR A 18 1.06 -19.39 -9.26
CA THR A 18 2.37 -19.30 -8.59
C THR A 18 3.35 -18.38 -9.32
N PHE A 19 3.18 -18.23 -10.64
CA PHE A 19 3.95 -17.28 -11.43
C PHE A 19 3.46 -15.85 -11.12
N THR A 20 4.33 -15.09 -10.46
CA THR A 20 4.02 -13.73 -10.01
C THR A 20 4.03 -12.78 -11.19
N THR A 21 3.01 -11.93 -11.29
CA THR A 21 2.84 -10.97 -12.39
C THR A 21 2.57 -9.58 -11.84
N GLY A 22 2.88 -8.56 -12.65
CA GLY A 22 2.26 -7.25 -12.47
C GLY A 22 0.80 -7.28 -12.92
N VAL A 23 0.02 -6.29 -12.50
CA VAL A 23 -1.36 -6.11 -12.98
C VAL A 23 -1.39 -5.05 -14.06
N THR A 24 -2.08 -5.32 -15.17
CA THR A 24 -2.26 -4.34 -16.24
C THR A 24 -3.72 -4.06 -16.53
N ILE A 25 -4.00 -2.87 -17.06
CA ILE A 25 -5.25 -2.58 -17.77
C ILE A 25 -4.94 -2.35 -19.23
N ILE A 26 -5.61 -3.08 -20.11
CA ILE A 26 -5.52 -2.88 -21.55
C ILE A 26 -6.73 -2.08 -22.00
N THR A 27 -6.51 -1.01 -22.77
CA THR A 27 -7.59 -0.16 -23.29
C THR A 27 -7.56 -0.08 -24.81
N THR A 28 -8.74 0.16 -25.40
CA THR A 28 -8.93 0.43 -26.83
C THR A 28 -10.20 1.26 -27.01
N ARG A 29 -10.59 1.54 -28.25
CA ARG A 29 -11.94 2.03 -28.59
C ARG A 29 -12.66 1.08 -29.52
N THR A 30 -13.99 1.08 -29.45
CA THR A 30 -14.83 0.47 -30.50
C THR A 30 -14.76 1.27 -31.80
N ALA A 31 -15.35 0.75 -32.88
CA ALA A 31 -15.46 1.47 -34.14
C ALA A 31 -16.29 2.76 -34.01
N GLU A 32 -17.25 2.78 -33.06
CA GLU A 32 -18.09 3.91 -32.72
C GLU A 32 -17.40 4.92 -31.78
N GLY A 33 -16.16 4.63 -31.36
CA GLY A 33 -15.36 5.50 -30.51
C GLY A 33 -15.57 5.28 -29.00
N GLU A 34 -16.36 4.31 -28.58
CA GLU A 34 -16.59 4.03 -27.16
C GLU A 34 -15.33 3.46 -26.50
N ALA A 35 -15.00 3.94 -25.30
CA ALA A 35 -13.83 3.49 -24.55
C ALA A 35 -14.05 2.08 -23.99
N VAL A 36 -13.10 1.18 -24.26
CA VAL A 36 -13.13 -0.20 -23.77
C VAL A 36 -11.86 -0.45 -22.96
N GLY A 37 -12.01 -1.13 -21.83
CA GLY A 37 -10.87 -1.53 -21.02
C GLY A 37 -11.11 -2.80 -20.23
N ILE A 38 -10.02 -3.54 -20.00
CA ILE A 38 -10.03 -4.79 -19.26
C ILE A 38 -8.74 -4.96 -18.44
N THR A 39 -8.89 -5.46 -17.22
CA THR A 39 -7.75 -5.89 -16.40
C THR A 39 -7.19 -7.20 -16.95
N ALA A 40 -5.87 -7.26 -17.13
CA ALA A 40 -5.16 -8.44 -17.59
C ALA A 40 -3.85 -8.60 -16.82
N ASN A 41 -3.49 -9.85 -16.52
CA ASN A 41 -2.17 -10.20 -15.99
C ASN A 41 -1.44 -11.21 -16.90
N SER A 42 -1.94 -11.40 -18.13
CA SER A 42 -1.32 -12.21 -19.20
C SER A 42 -0.29 -11.43 -20.02
N PHE A 43 -0.04 -10.16 -19.67
CA PHE A 43 0.89 -9.28 -20.37
C PHE A 43 2.35 -9.74 -20.22
N ASN A 44 3.13 -9.65 -21.30
CA ASN A 44 4.58 -9.88 -21.27
C ASN A 44 5.33 -9.14 -22.40
N SER A 45 6.63 -8.92 -22.23
CA SER A 45 7.52 -8.43 -23.29
C SER A 45 7.90 -9.55 -24.25
N VAL A 46 8.04 -9.22 -25.54
CA VAL A 46 8.37 -10.19 -26.60
C VAL A 46 9.71 -9.89 -27.26
N SER A 47 9.92 -8.65 -27.68
CA SER A 47 11.11 -8.26 -28.44
C SER A 47 11.52 -6.82 -28.13
N LEU A 48 12.81 -6.53 -28.19
CA LEU A 48 13.34 -5.17 -28.09
C LEU A 48 13.50 -4.49 -29.46
N ASN A 49 13.75 -5.26 -30.52
CA ASN A 49 13.87 -4.74 -31.89
C ASN A 49 13.29 -5.72 -32.92
N PRO A 50 12.10 -5.43 -33.52
CA PRO A 50 11.22 -4.30 -33.19
C PRO A 50 10.67 -4.42 -31.75
N PRO A 51 10.25 -3.31 -31.10
CA PRO A 51 9.76 -3.33 -29.73
C PRO A 51 8.35 -3.95 -29.68
N LEU A 52 8.26 -5.20 -29.26
CA LEU A 52 7.01 -5.96 -29.22
C LEU A 52 6.63 -6.39 -27.80
N VAL A 53 5.33 -6.31 -27.51
CA VAL A 53 4.70 -6.84 -26.30
C VAL A 53 3.49 -7.71 -26.66
N LEU A 54 3.05 -8.56 -25.74
CA LEU A 54 1.85 -9.37 -25.93
C LEU A 54 0.96 -9.41 -24.70
N TRP A 55 -0.28 -9.82 -24.91
CA TRP A 55 -1.22 -10.25 -23.87
C TRP A 55 -2.28 -11.17 -24.48
N SER A 56 -3.06 -11.84 -23.62
CA SER A 56 -4.09 -12.78 -24.04
C SER A 56 -5.47 -12.38 -23.52
N LEU A 57 -6.48 -12.41 -24.39
CA LEU A 57 -7.88 -12.10 -24.10
C LEU A 57 -8.76 -13.32 -24.32
N ALA A 58 -9.64 -13.63 -23.37
CA ALA A 58 -10.57 -14.76 -23.49
C ALA A 58 -11.52 -14.56 -24.68
N ARG A 59 -11.81 -15.63 -25.43
CA ARG A 59 -12.70 -15.56 -26.61
C ARG A 59 -14.14 -15.19 -26.29
N ASN A 60 -14.59 -15.45 -25.07
CA ASN A 60 -15.93 -15.10 -24.61
C ASN A 60 -16.00 -13.68 -24.01
N ALA A 61 -14.90 -12.92 -24.02
CA ALA A 61 -14.88 -11.55 -23.52
C ALA A 61 -15.72 -10.64 -24.44
N ARG A 62 -16.63 -9.85 -23.85
CA ARG A 62 -17.45 -8.87 -24.58
C ARG A 62 -16.61 -7.84 -25.34
N SER A 63 -15.41 -7.55 -24.84
CA SER A 63 -14.46 -6.62 -25.45
C SER A 63 -13.71 -7.19 -26.65
N LEU A 64 -13.83 -8.49 -26.95
CA LEU A 64 -13.05 -9.14 -28.02
C LEU A 64 -13.22 -8.44 -29.36
N ALA A 65 -14.46 -8.10 -29.75
CA ALA A 65 -14.73 -7.43 -31.02
C ALA A 65 -13.98 -6.09 -31.14
N ALA A 66 -13.95 -5.30 -30.06
CA ALA A 66 -13.25 -4.01 -30.03
C ALA A 66 -11.73 -4.16 -30.17
N PHE A 67 -11.13 -5.18 -29.53
CA PHE A 67 -9.68 -5.44 -29.66
C PHE A 67 -9.32 -6.09 -30.99
N SER A 68 -10.13 -7.00 -31.52
CA SER A 68 -9.87 -7.68 -32.80
C SER A 68 -9.98 -6.73 -33.99
N ALA A 69 -10.94 -5.79 -33.97
CA ALA A 69 -11.07 -4.75 -34.99
C ALA A 69 -10.16 -3.54 -34.72
N GLY A 70 -9.75 -3.33 -33.46
CA GLY A 70 -8.94 -2.19 -33.03
C GLY A 70 -7.50 -2.24 -33.52
N GLN A 71 -7.04 -1.13 -34.10
CA GLN A 71 -5.66 -0.99 -34.57
C GLN A 71 -4.69 -0.55 -33.46
N TYR A 72 -5.19 0.19 -32.48
CA TYR A 72 -4.39 0.76 -31.40
C TYR A 72 -4.95 0.37 -30.04
N TRP A 73 -4.06 0.07 -29.11
CA TRP A 73 -4.40 -0.23 -27.72
C TRP A 73 -3.26 0.18 -26.80
N ASN A 74 -3.60 0.49 -25.55
CA ASN A 74 -2.63 0.89 -24.55
C ASN A 74 -2.55 -0.14 -23.44
N VAL A 75 -1.35 -0.42 -22.95
CA VAL A 75 -1.07 -1.21 -21.75
C VAL A 75 -0.77 -0.25 -20.61
N HIS A 76 -1.41 -0.46 -19.46
CA HIS A 76 -1.16 0.32 -18.26
C HIS A 76 -0.72 -0.61 -17.14
N VAL A 77 0.57 -0.60 -16.78
CA VAL A 77 1.09 -1.35 -15.63
C VAL A 77 0.71 -0.59 -14.37
N LEU A 78 -0.19 -1.16 -13.57
CA LEU A 78 -0.79 -0.47 -12.43
C LEU A 78 0.20 -0.25 -11.29
N ALA A 79 0.09 0.91 -10.65
CA ALA A 79 0.76 1.20 -9.40
C ALA A 79 0.06 0.50 -8.23
N ALA A 80 0.78 0.26 -7.14
CA ALA A 80 0.32 -0.53 -6.02
C ALA A 80 -0.94 0.04 -5.31
N GLU A 81 -1.17 1.36 -5.41
CA GLU A 81 -2.37 2.01 -4.87
C GLU A 81 -3.60 1.86 -5.79
N GLN A 82 -3.44 1.34 -7.00
CA GLN A 82 -4.50 1.24 -8.02
C GLN A 82 -5.29 -0.08 -7.97
N GLU A 83 -5.35 -0.74 -6.81
CA GLU A 83 -6.12 -1.98 -6.60
C GLU A 83 -7.60 -1.79 -6.95
N ALA A 84 -8.22 -0.69 -6.50
CA ALA A 84 -9.62 -0.37 -6.81
C ALA A 84 -9.85 -0.21 -8.32
N LEU A 85 -8.88 0.36 -9.04
CA LEU A 85 -8.94 0.51 -10.49
C LEU A 85 -8.85 -0.85 -11.19
N SER A 86 -7.95 -1.73 -10.74
CA SER A 86 -7.86 -3.12 -11.21
C SER A 86 -9.20 -3.85 -11.05
N GLY A 87 -9.82 -3.77 -9.86
CA GLY A 87 -11.12 -4.38 -9.59
C GLY A 87 -12.22 -3.82 -10.50
N ARG A 88 -12.27 -2.49 -10.68
CA ARG A 88 -13.21 -1.82 -11.58
C ARG A 88 -13.14 -2.37 -12.99
N PHE A 89 -11.93 -2.49 -13.56
CA PHE A 89 -11.74 -2.95 -14.94
C PHE A 89 -11.86 -4.47 -15.12
N ALA A 90 -11.79 -5.25 -14.04
CA ALA A 90 -12.00 -6.70 -14.04
C ALA A 90 -13.49 -7.10 -14.05
N THR A 91 -14.38 -6.25 -13.52
CA THR A 91 -15.83 -6.52 -13.47
C THR A 91 -16.52 -6.36 -14.83
N GLN A 92 -17.66 -7.03 -15.01
CA GLN A 92 -18.55 -6.83 -16.16
C GLN A 92 -19.55 -5.70 -15.86
N GLY A 93 -19.91 -4.91 -16.88
CA GLY A 93 -20.87 -3.81 -16.74
C GLY A 93 -20.26 -2.52 -16.17
N SER A 94 -21.13 -1.54 -15.90
CA SER A 94 -20.82 -0.14 -15.51
C SER A 94 -20.00 0.66 -16.56
N ASP A 95 -20.13 1.98 -16.51
CA ASP A 95 -19.19 2.88 -17.18
C ASP A 95 -17.84 2.83 -16.43
N LYS A 96 -16.93 1.98 -16.92
CA LYS A 96 -15.59 1.77 -16.34
C LYS A 96 -14.70 3.00 -16.39
N PHE A 97 -15.03 3.99 -17.21
CA PHE A 97 -14.24 5.20 -17.39
C PHE A 97 -14.83 6.42 -16.68
N ALA A 98 -16.08 6.37 -16.21
CA ALA A 98 -16.72 7.44 -15.45
C ALA A 98 -15.81 8.02 -14.34
N GLY A 99 -15.64 9.35 -14.34
CA GLY A 99 -14.84 10.05 -13.34
C GLY A 99 -13.33 9.89 -13.46
N ILE A 100 -12.83 9.22 -14.51
CA ILE A 100 -11.39 9.13 -14.78
C ILE A 100 -11.02 10.22 -15.79
N ALA A 101 -10.17 11.16 -15.39
CA ALA A 101 -9.51 12.06 -16.32
C ALA A 101 -8.46 11.28 -17.11
N LEU A 102 -8.64 11.20 -18.42
CA LEU A 102 -7.71 10.51 -19.33
C LEU A 102 -6.61 11.48 -19.77
N ASP A 103 -5.40 10.96 -19.91
CA ASP A 103 -4.29 11.70 -20.49
C ASP A 103 -4.36 11.63 -22.04
N ASP A 104 -3.68 12.57 -22.70
CA ASP A 104 -3.51 12.54 -24.15
C ASP A 104 -2.48 11.47 -24.55
N GLY A 105 -2.84 10.67 -25.56
CA GLY A 105 -1.96 9.67 -26.17
C GLY A 105 -1.62 9.99 -27.63
N ILE A 106 -0.71 9.23 -28.21
CA ILE A 106 -0.35 9.32 -29.64
C ILE A 106 -1.42 8.71 -30.57
N GLY A 107 -2.37 7.98 -30.00
CA GLY A 107 -3.42 7.29 -30.72
C GLY A 107 -4.78 7.45 -30.02
N PRO A 108 -5.85 6.90 -30.61
CA PRO A 108 -7.20 7.10 -30.09
C PRO A 108 -7.50 6.32 -28.82
N ALA A 109 -6.72 5.28 -28.47
CA ALA A 109 -6.96 4.45 -27.30
C ALA A 109 -6.86 5.27 -25.98
N PRO A 110 -7.77 5.06 -25.00
CA PRO A 110 -7.74 5.78 -23.73
C PRO A 110 -6.41 5.58 -22.98
N LEU A 111 -5.82 6.66 -22.46
CA LEU A 111 -4.60 6.60 -21.65
C LEU A 111 -4.92 6.92 -20.18
N LEU A 112 -4.75 5.93 -19.30
CA LEU A 112 -5.01 6.08 -17.87
C LEU A 112 -3.82 6.76 -17.18
N PRO A 113 -4.06 7.68 -16.23
CA PRO A 113 -2.99 8.33 -15.47
C PRO A 113 -2.52 7.49 -14.28
N GLY A 114 -1.38 7.89 -13.69
CA GLY A 114 -0.93 7.41 -12.38
C GLY A 114 -0.36 5.98 -12.34
N CYS A 115 -0.13 5.37 -13.50
CA CYS A 115 0.43 4.02 -13.62
C CYS A 115 1.96 4.01 -13.42
N THR A 116 2.51 2.83 -13.11
CA THR A 116 3.97 2.61 -13.03
C THR A 116 4.63 2.70 -14.40
N ALA A 117 3.97 2.16 -15.43
CA ALA A 117 4.41 2.29 -16.81
C ALA A 117 3.22 2.21 -17.76
N ARG A 118 3.36 2.84 -18.93
CA ARG A 118 2.35 2.82 -19.98
C ARG A 118 3.01 2.56 -21.33
N PHE A 119 2.39 1.71 -22.13
CA PHE A 119 2.85 1.37 -23.47
C PHE A 119 1.70 1.63 -24.45
N GLN A 120 1.96 2.47 -25.44
CA GLN A 120 1.00 2.80 -26.50
C GLN A 120 1.35 1.98 -27.73
N CYS A 121 0.46 1.07 -28.11
CA CYS A 121 0.76 0.01 -29.05
C CYS A 121 -0.12 0.08 -30.29
N ARG A 122 0.43 -0.40 -31.41
CA ARG A 122 -0.33 -0.78 -32.60
C ARG A 122 -0.36 -2.30 -32.71
N THR A 123 -1.52 -2.87 -33.03
CA THR A 123 -1.65 -4.32 -33.27
C THR A 123 -0.74 -4.74 -34.43
N ALA A 124 0.20 -5.64 -34.16
CA ALA A 124 1.08 -6.23 -35.15
C ALA A 124 0.55 -7.61 -35.60
N PHE A 125 0.17 -8.46 -34.65
CA PHE A 125 -0.32 -9.82 -34.92
C PHE A 125 -1.42 -10.24 -33.96
N GLN A 126 -2.28 -11.16 -34.41
CA GLN A 126 -3.27 -11.86 -33.60
C GLN A 126 -3.12 -13.36 -33.84
N TYR A 127 -3.07 -14.15 -32.76
CA TYR A 127 -2.93 -15.60 -32.84
C TYR A 127 -3.99 -16.31 -32.02
N GLU A 128 -4.40 -17.49 -32.51
CA GLU A 128 -5.30 -18.39 -31.81
C GLU A 128 -4.54 -19.07 -30.65
N GLY A 129 -4.99 -18.89 -29.41
CA GLY A 129 -4.33 -19.39 -28.19
C GLY A 129 -5.25 -20.28 -27.35
N GLY A 130 -5.88 -21.29 -27.97
CA GLY A 130 -6.87 -22.12 -27.29
C GLY A 130 -8.18 -21.35 -27.05
N ASP A 131 -8.59 -21.20 -25.79
CA ASP A 131 -9.76 -20.43 -25.37
C ASP A 131 -9.51 -18.90 -25.29
N HIS A 132 -8.30 -18.46 -25.63
CA HIS A 132 -7.90 -17.06 -25.73
C HIS A 132 -7.43 -16.70 -27.15
N VAL A 133 -7.41 -15.40 -27.44
CA VAL A 133 -6.70 -14.79 -28.57
C VAL A 133 -5.48 -14.05 -28.00
N ILE A 134 -4.31 -14.30 -28.59
CA ILE A 134 -3.05 -13.64 -28.24
C ILE A 134 -2.90 -12.42 -29.14
N PHE A 135 -2.79 -11.24 -28.54
CA PHE A 135 -2.53 -9.99 -29.23
C PHE A 135 -1.06 -9.63 -29.07
N VAL A 136 -0.37 -9.39 -30.19
CA VAL A 136 1.00 -8.88 -30.23
C VAL A 136 0.97 -7.46 -30.75
N GLY A 137 1.57 -6.53 -30.01
CA GLY A 137 1.60 -5.11 -30.32
C GLY A 137 3.00 -4.58 -30.48
N GLU A 138 3.19 -3.73 -31.47
CA GLU A 138 4.38 -2.89 -31.61
C GLU A 138 4.22 -1.65 -30.74
N VAL A 139 5.19 -1.42 -29.84
CA VAL A 139 5.21 -0.27 -28.96
C VAL A 139 5.68 0.95 -29.75
N LEU A 140 4.81 1.95 -29.86
CA LEU A 140 5.07 3.18 -30.59
C LEU A 140 5.54 4.32 -29.67
N ALA A 141 5.05 4.34 -28.43
CA ALA A 141 5.49 5.24 -27.37
C ALA A 141 5.34 4.56 -25.99
N PHE A 142 6.15 4.98 -25.03
CA PHE A 142 6.02 4.51 -23.65
C PHE A 142 6.49 5.59 -22.67
N ASP A 143 6.00 5.47 -21.44
CA ASP A 143 6.48 6.24 -20.30
C ASP A 143 6.48 5.38 -19.04
N SER A 144 7.21 5.82 -18.02
CA SER A 144 7.27 5.16 -16.72
C SER A 144 7.40 6.18 -15.59
N SER A 145 7.05 5.73 -14.40
CA SER A 145 7.18 6.48 -13.16
C SER A 145 7.95 5.65 -12.12
N GLY A 146 8.37 6.29 -11.03
CA GLY A 146 9.01 5.63 -9.89
C GLY A 146 8.04 4.91 -8.95
N ARG A 147 6.75 4.81 -9.30
CA ARG A 147 5.71 4.21 -8.44
C ARG A 147 5.91 2.70 -8.32
N ALA A 148 5.72 2.16 -7.12
CA ALA A 148 5.76 0.72 -6.88
C ALA A 148 4.64 0.01 -7.68
N PRO A 149 4.92 -1.12 -8.35
CA PRO A 149 3.91 -1.82 -9.14
C PRO A 149 2.93 -2.61 -8.26
N LEU A 150 1.67 -2.72 -8.71
CA LEU A 150 0.71 -3.67 -8.15
C LEU A 150 1.08 -5.08 -8.60
N VAL A 151 1.21 -6.00 -7.64
CA VAL A 151 1.59 -7.39 -7.87
C VAL A 151 0.38 -8.29 -7.71
N TYR A 152 0.32 -9.36 -8.50
CA TYR A 152 -0.67 -10.43 -8.36
C TYR A 152 0.02 -11.79 -8.29
N GLN A 153 -0.28 -12.54 -7.23
CA GLN A 153 0.28 -13.86 -6.96
C GLN A 153 -0.75 -14.72 -6.24
N GLY A 154 -0.90 -15.99 -6.65
CA GLY A 154 -1.72 -16.97 -5.93
C GLY A 154 -3.20 -16.60 -5.85
N GLY A 155 -3.70 -15.76 -6.75
CA GLY A 155 -5.10 -15.27 -6.72
C GLY A 155 -5.33 -14.06 -5.81
N GLN A 156 -4.27 -13.41 -5.31
CA GLN A 156 -4.36 -12.26 -4.41
C GLN A 156 -3.44 -11.13 -4.88
N TYR A 157 -3.80 -9.89 -4.54
CA TYR A 157 -2.88 -8.77 -4.68
C TYR A 157 -1.76 -8.87 -3.64
N ALA A 158 -0.57 -8.46 -4.05
CA ALA A 158 0.64 -8.50 -3.24
C ALA A 158 1.45 -7.22 -3.46
N LEU A 159 2.49 -7.06 -2.64
CA LEU A 159 3.46 -5.98 -2.75
C LEU A 159 4.82 -6.57 -3.12
N ALA A 160 5.49 -5.95 -4.09
CA ALA A 160 6.89 -6.25 -4.38
C ALA A 160 7.77 -5.54 -3.34
N ALA A 161 8.39 -6.31 -2.45
CA ALA A 161 9.53 -5.83 -1.67
C ALA A 161 10.80 -6.06 -2.49
N ARG A 162 11.65 -5.04 -2.61
CA ARG A 162 12.91 -5.21 -3.33
C ARG A 162 13.89 -6.04 -2.50
N LYS A 163 14.59 -6.95 -3.17
CA LYS A 163 15.80 -7.53 -2.58
C LYS A 163 16.95 -6.53 -2.75
N PRO A 164 17.73 -6.27 -1.69
CA PRO A 164 18.89 -5.40 -1.83
C PRO A 164 19.90 -6.04 -2.80
N ARG A 165 20.57 -5.22 -3.62
CA ARG A 165 21.58 -5.70 -4.60
C ARG A 165 22.80 -6.32 -3.93
N GLN A 166 23.10 -5.87 -2.72
CA GLN A 166 24.13 -6.44 -1.84
C GLN A 166 23.45 -6.89 -0.56
N GLU A 167 23.99 -7.92 0.08
CA GLU A 167 23.51 -8.36 1.38
C GLU A 167 23.57 -7.18 2.37
N LEU A 168 22.43 -6.84 2.96
CA LEU A 168 22.34 -5.82 4.01
C LEU A 168 22.86 -6.45 5.29
N ARG A 169 24.06 -6.03 5.73
CA ARG A 169 24.61 -6.39 7.03
C ARG A 169 24.65 -5.18 7.94
N LEU A 170 24.26 -5.35 9.20
CA LEU A 170 24.33 -4.28 10.20
C LEU A 170 25.70 -4.25 10.90
N GLY A 171 26.40 -5.38 10.95
CA GLY A 171 27.72 -5.56 11.53
C GLY A 171 28.81 -5.85 10.50
N ALA A 172 30.05 -5.44 10.81
CA ALA A 172 31.21 -5.66 9.96
C ALA A 172 31.73 -7.10 9.98
N THR A 173 31.44 -7.87 11.05
CA THR A 173 31.91 -9.25 11.26
C THR A 173 30.76 -10.15 11.70
N PRO A 174 30.68 -11.41 11.21
CA PRO A 174 29.67 -12.36 11.64
C PRO A 174 29.73 -12.59 13.15
N PRO A 175 28.59 -12.62 13.86
CA PRO A 175 28.58 -12.95 15.27
C PRO A 175 28.95 -14.44 15.48
N PRO A 176 29.47 -14.82 16.66
CA PRO A 176 29.72 -16.22 17.00
C PRO A 176 28.44 -17.08 16.88
N GLU A 177 28.57 -18.37 16.56
CA GLU A 177 27.43 -19.29 16.27
C GLU A 177 26.35 -19.36 17.38
N CYS A 178 26.71 -19.07 18.64
CA CYS A 178 25.78 -19.06 19.78
C CYS A 178 25.31 -17.66 20.22
N SER A 179 25.45 -16.64 19.36
CA SER A 179 25.01 -15.26 19.68
C SER A 179 23.67 -14.93 19.04
N TYR A 180 22.94 -13.99 19.66
CA TYR A 180 21.84 -13.32 18.97
C TYR A 180 22.37 -12.70 17.67
N THR A 181 21.75 -13.05 16.55
CA THR A 181 22.15 -12.53 15.24
C THR A 181 21.50 -11.17 15.00
N GLU A 182 22.09 -10.38 14.11
CA GLU A 182 21.51 -9.11 13.66
C GLU A 182 20.17 -9.28 12.94
N ASP A 183 19.87 -10.50 12.48
CA ASP A 183 18.62 -10.88 11.81
C ASP A 183 17.49 -11.27 12.78
N LEU A 184 17.74 -11.29 14.09
CA LEU A 184 16.70 -11.59 15.06
C LEU A 184 15.58 -10.55 14.94
N LEU A 185 14.37 -11.00 14.57
CA LEU A 185 13.23 -10.12 14.31
C LEU A 185 12.95 -9.14 15.46
N GLY A 186 12.96 -9.62 16.71
CA GLY A 186 12.76 -8.77 17.90
C GLY A 186 13.85 -7.71 18.07
N TYR A 187 15.10 -8.04 17.72
CA TYR A 187 16.21 -7.07 17.74
C TYR A 187 16.01 -6.00 16.67
N LEU A 188 15.69 -6.39 15.42
CA LEU A 188 15.45 -5.45 14.32
C LEU A 188 14.29 -4.50 14.63
N LEU A 189 13.17 -5.03 15.12
CA LEU A 189 12.01 -4.24 15.52
C LEU A 189 12.32 -3.27 16.65
N GLY A 190 12.95 -3.77 17.73
CA GLY A 190 13.32 -2.92 18.87
C GLY A 190 14.31 -1.83 18.46
N ARG A 191 15.38 -2.20 17.74
CA ARG A 191 16.39 -1.25 17.25
C ARG A 191 15.77 -0.18 16.35
N ALA A 192 14.94 -0.57 15.38
CA ALA A 192 14.26 0.36 14.48
C ALA A 192 13.31 1.30 15.24
N HIS A 193 12.48 0.75 16.14
CA HIS A 193 11.56 1.53 16.96
C HIS A 193 12.29 2.57 17.81
N TYR A 194 13.31 2.16 18.58
CA TYR A 194 14.05 3.08 19.43
C TYR A 194 14.84 4.12 18.65
N GLN A 195 15.37 3.79 17.47
CA GLN A 195 16.03 4.76 16.60
C GLN A 195 15.06 5.83 16.07
N LEU A 196 13.84 5.44 15.69
CA LEU A 196 12.79 6.38 15.27
C LEU A 196 12.36 7.27 16.44
N LEU A 197 12.12 6.66 17.60
CA LEU A 197 11.72 7.37 18.80
C LEU A 197 12.79 8.36 19.27
N ASP A 198 14.08 8.00 19.21
CA ASP A 198 15.19 8.89 19.54
C ASP A 198 15.26 10.13 18.64
N ARG A 199 14.98 9.99 17.33
CA ARG A 199 14.88 11.14 16.41
C ARG A 199 13.73 12.06 16.81
N LEU A 200 12.56 11.50 17.10
CA LEU A 200 11.40 12.27 17.55
C LEU A 200 11.69 13.00 18.87
N ARG A 201 12.27 12.31 19.86
CA ARG A 201 12.66 12.90 21.15
C ARG A 201 13.60 14.09 20.98
N ARG A 202 14.60 13.98 20.10
CA ARG A 202 15.53 15.09 19.82
C ARG A 202 14.83 16.31 19.21
N LEU A 203 13.86 16.11 18.32
CA LEU A 203 13.05 17.19 17.75
C LEU A 203 12.08 17.79 18.76
N MET A 204 11.44 16.97 19.60
CA MET A 204 10.57 17.46 20.67
C MET A 204 11.35 18.29 21.69
N ALA A 205 12.54 17.83 22.09
CA ALA A 205 13.40 18.54 23.03
C ALA A 205 13.88 19.90 22.47
N SER A 206 14.19 19.99 21.18
CA SER A 206 14.58 21.27 20.56
C SER A 206 13.44 22.29 20.51
N GLN A 207 12.20 21.81 20.53
CA GLN A 207 10.96 22.61 20.59
C GLN A 207 10.41 22.76 22.02
N GLN A 208 11.16 22.35 23.05
CA GLN A 208 10.78 22.41 24.46
C GLN A 208 9.48 21.66 24.80
N LEU A 209 9.17 20.60 24.06
CA LEU A 209 8.02 19.72 24.32
C LEU A 209 8.42 18.62 25.31
N ASP A 210 7.51 18.31 26.23
CA ASP A 210 7.74 17.31 27.27
C ASP A 210 7.29 15.92 26.81
N GLU A 211 8.24 14.98 26.73
CA GLU A 211 7.99 13.60 26.32
C GLU A 211 7.00 12.87 27.24
N HIS A 212 7.00 13.17 28.54
CA HIS A 212 6.12 12.48 29.49
C HIS A 212 4.63 12.76 29.24
N LEU A 213 4.35 13.84 28.51
CA LEU A 213 3.00 14.29 28.17
C LEU A 213 2.52 13.72 26.83
N PHE A 214 3.46 13.38 25.96
CA PHE A 214 3.22 12.90 24.60
C PHE A 214 2.24 11.73 24.55
N PHE A 215 2.42 10.71 25.38
CA PHE A 215 1.57 9.51 25.35
C PHE A 215 0.12 9.82 25.71
N VAL A 216 -0.10 10.69 26.71
CA VAL A 216 -1.46 11.08 27.14
C VAL A 216 -2.13 11.90 26.05
N LEU A 217 -1.43 12.91 25.52
CA LEU A 217 -1.96 13.77 24.46
C LEU A 217 -2.21 12.98 23.17
N SER A 218 -1.32 12.06 22.80
CA SER A 218 -1.47 11.19 21.63
C SER A 218 -2.73 10.32 21.73
N VAL A 219 -2.99 9.71 22.88
CA VAL A 219 -4.20 8.92 23.11
C VAL A 219 -5.44 9.80 23.09
N LEU A 220 -5.43 10.93 23.82
CA LEU A 220 -6.58 11.83 23.92
C LEU A 220 -6.91 12.55 22.59
N CYS A 221 -5.93 12.67 21.69
CA CYS A 221 -6.13 13.20 20.34
C CYS A 221 -6.95 12.26 19.44
N ILE A 222 -6.93 10.96 19.74
CA ILE A 222 -7.68 9.94 19.01
C ILE A 222 -9.00 9.65 19.72
N ARG A 223 -8.97 9.55 21.05
CA ARG A 223 -10.17 9.33 21.88
C ARG A 223 -10.22 10.26 23.09
N ASP A 224 -11.27 11.06 23.16
CA ASP A 224 -11.54 11.91 24.31
C ASP A 224 -12.35 11.19 25.40
N ASN A 225 -12.53 11.90 26.52
CA ASN A 225 -13.42 11.52 27.62
C ASN A 225 -13.01 10.17 28.24
N LEU A 226 -11.72 10.02 28.57
CA LEU A 226 -11.15 8.80 29.14
C LEU A 226 -10.82 8.98 30.63
N THR A 227 -11.01 7.94 31.42
CA THR A 227 -10.51 7.84 32.80
C THR A 227 -9.00 7.53 32.81
N LEU A 228 -8.35 7.69 33.97
CA LEU A 228 -6.93 7.33 34.14
C LEU A 228 -6.67 5.84 33.87
N ASP A 229 -7.60 4.96 34.25
CA ASP A 229 -7.45 3.52 34.04
C ASP A 229 -7.60 3.15 32.55
N GLU A 230 -8.57 3.76 31.86
CA GLU A 230 -8.72 3.61 30.40
C GLU A 230 -7.48 4.13 29.66
N LEU A 231 -6.94 5.30 30.06
CA LEU A 231 -5.69 5.84 29.51
C LEU A 231 -4.52 4.85 29.68
N ASN A 232 -4.36 4.30 30.89
CA ASN A 232 -3.31 3.33 31.18
C ASN A 232 -3.48 2.02 30.40
N ALA A 233 -4.71 1.59 30.14
CA ALA A 233 -4.98 0.42 29.31
C ALA A 233 -4.49 0.63 27.86
N PHE A 234 -4.70 1.82 27.28
CA PHE A 234 -4.24 2.12 25.92
C PHE A 234 -2.73 2.22 25.78
N VAL A 235 -2.00 2.60 26.82
CA VAL A 235 -0.53 2.73 26.77
C VAL A 235 0.22 1.56 27.40
N ALA A 236 -0.48 0.52 27.87
CA ALA A 236 0.12 -0.57 28.64
C ALA A 236 1.29 -1.26 27.92
N TYR A 237 1.21 -1.38 26.59
CA TYR A 237 2.24 -2.00 25.75
C TYR A 237 3.55 -1.21 25.67
N THR A 238 3.53 0.07 26.01
CA THR A 238 4.70 0.95 25.92
C THR A 238 5.66 0.79 27.09
N GLY A 239 5.23 0.10 28.16
CA GLY A 239 5.96 0.05 29.44
C GLY A 239 5.84 1.35 30.25
N HIS A 240 5.17 2.38 29.74
CA HIS A 240 4.87 3.60 30.47
C HIS A 240 3.54 3.49 31.24
N ARG A 241 3.49 4.11 32.42
CA ARG A 241 2.27 4.24 33.23
C ARG A 241 1.99 5.72 33.48
N VAL A 242 0.80 6.16 33.10
CA VAL A 242 0.27 7.49 33.40
C VAL A 242 -0.08 7.56 34.88
N SER A 243 0.36 8.62 35.55
CA SER A 243 0.07 8.86 36.96
C SER A 243 -0.95 9.99 37.12
N ALA A 244 -1.63 10.05 38.27
CA ALA A 244 -2.49 11.18 38.61
C ALA A 244 -1.71 12.51 38.66
N GLN A 245 -0.43 12.48 39.03
CA GLN A 245 0.45 13.65 39.02
C GLN A 245 0.70 14.16 37.60
N SER A 246 0.90 13.27 36.63
CA SER A 246 1.08 13.62 35.22
C SER A 246 -0.18 14.29 34.64
N LEU A 247 -1.37 13.79 35.00
CA LEU A 247 -2.64 14.40 34.58
C LEU A 247 -2.87 15.76 35.25
N ALA A 248 -2.56 15.89 36.55
CA ALA A 248 -2.64 17.17 37.24
C ALA A 248 -1.71 18.23 36.63
N GLU A 249 -0.53 17.82 36.14
CA GLU A 249 0.36 18.73 35.42
C GLU A 249 -0.21 19.18 34.07
N LEU A 250 -0.80 18.25 33.31
CA LEU A 250 -1.47 18.57 32.05
C LEU A 250 -2.64 19.54 32.24
N GLU A 251 -3.42 19.37 33.31
CA GLU A 251 -4.50 20.29 33.67
C GLU A 251 -3.97 21.67 34.06
N ARG A 252 -2.88 21.72 34.85
CA ARG A 252 -2.22 22.99 35.23
C ARG A 252 -1.68 23.74 34.03
N ARG A 253 -1.22 23.02 33.00
CA ARG A 253 -0.79 23.57 31.71
C ARG A 253 -1.94 23.86 30.74
N GLU A 254 -3.19 23.65 31.18
CA GLU A 254 -4.41 23.83 30.38
C GLU A 254 -4.44 22.99 29.10
N LEU A 255 -3.72 21.87 29.05
CA LEU A 255 -3.68 20.98 27.88
C LEU A 255 -4.81 19.94 27.90
N ILE A 256 -5.25 19.56 29.11
CA ILE A 256 -6.42 18.70 29.30
C ILE A 256 -7.39 19.31 30.30
N ALA A 257 -8.65 18.92 30.22
CA ALA A 257 -9.68 19.24 31.20
C ALA A 257 -10.23 17.94 31.80
N GLY A 258 -10.25 17.85 33.14
CA GLY A 258 -10.91 16.78 33.87
C GLY A 258 -12.35 17.15 34.21
N GLU A 259 -13.30 16.40 33.68
CA GLU A 259 -14.74 16.54 33.93
C GLU A 259 -15.26 15.38 34.79
N PRO A 260 -16.31 15.61 35.61
CA PRO A 260 -16.97 14.55 36.35
C PRO A 260 -17.77 13.67 35.38
N GLY A 261 -17.46 12.38 35.37
CA GLY A 261 -18.19 11.34 34.67
C GLY A 261 -19.54 11.04 35.35
N ARG A 262 -20.45 10.42 34.60
CA ARG A 262 -21.79 10.03 35.10
C ARG A 262 -21.74 9.01 36.22
N ASP A 263 -20.66 8.25 36.29
CA ASP A 263 -20.34 7.24 37.31
C ASP A 263 -19.53 7.81 38.49
N GLY A 264 -19.28 9.12 38.52
CA GLY A 264 -18.44 9.77 39.52
C GLY A 264 -16.93 9.63 39.26
N SER A 265 -16.51 8.95 38.19
CA SER A 265 -15.12 8.91 37.77
C SER A 265 -14.68 10.27 37.21
N ARG A 266 -13.39 10.61 37.29
CA ARG A 266 -12.85 11.80 36.61
C ARG A 266 -12.41 11.40 35.20
N ARG A 267 -12.96 12.07 34.19
CA ARG A 267 -12.69 11.80 32.78
C ARG A 267 -11.99 12.99 32.14
N TYR A 268 -11.02 12.72 31.27
CA TYR A 268 -10.13 13.74 30.73
C TYR A 268 -10.39 13.95 29.24
N LEU A 269 -10.38 15.20 28.81
CA LEU A 269 -10.55 15.65 27.43
C LEU A 269 -9.43 16.59 27.03
N LEU A 270 -9.08 16.65 25.75
CA LEU A 270 -8.19 17.70 25.24
C LEU A 270 -8.90 19.05 25.22
N THR A 271 -8.22 20.07 25.73
CA THR A 271 -8.61 21.47 25.53
C THR A 271 -8.22 21.94 24.12
N ALA A 272 -8.54 23.19 23.78
CA ALA A 272 -8.07 23.81 22.54
C ALA A 272 -6.52 23.87 22.49
N ALA A 273 -5.88 24.29 23.58
CA ALA A 273 -4.42 24.34 23.69
C ALA A 273 -3.79 22.94 23.61
N GLY A 274 -4.43 21.94 24.23
CA GLY A 274 -4.03 20.54 24.10
C GLY A 274 -4.05 20.04 22.67
N ARG A 275 -5.10 20.36 21.91
CA ARG A 275 -5.20 19.99 20.48
C ARG A 275 -4.12 20.66 19.64
N GLU A 276 -3.84 21.94 19.88
CA GLU A 276 -2.78 22.66 19.18
C GLU A 276 -1.40 22.04 19.45
N GLN A 277 -1.11 21.73 20.72
CA GLN A 277 0.08 21.01 21.13
C GLN A 277 0.18 19.63 20.45
N SER A 278 -0.90 18.84 20.45
CA SER A 278 -0.93 17.53 19.78
C SER A 278 -0.70 17.64 18.27
N LEU A 279 -1.26 18.67 17.61
CA LEU A 279 -1.00 18.91 16.18
C LEU A 279 0.48 19.19 15.92
N HIS A 280 1.13 19.94 16.80
CA HIS A 280 2.56 20.21 16.70
C HIS A 280 3.39 18.91 16.87
N GLU A 281 3.06 18.09 17.86
CA GLU A 281 3.71 16.78 18.08
C GLU A 281 3.50 15.82 16.89
N ILE A 282 2.27 15.76 16.35
CA ILE A 282 1.96 14.96 15.15
C ILE A 282 2.76 15.45 13.94
N ALA A 283 2.92 16.77 13.78
CA ALA A 283 3.71 17.34 12.69
C ALA A 283 5.17 16.91 12.79
N LEU A 284 5.77 16.94 14.00
CA LEU A 284 7.12 16.44 14.23
C LEU A 284 7.24 14.94 13.95
N ALA A 285 6.30 14.13 14.43
CA ALA A 285 6.29 12.69 14.16
C ALA A 285 6.20 12.38 12.66
N LYS A 286 5.34 13.10 11.92
CA LYS A 286 5.23 13.00 10.46
C LYS A 286 6.49 13.46 9.73
N ALA A 287 7.19 14.48 10.25
CA ALA A 287 8.47 14.91 9.67
C ALA A 287 9.53 13.81 9.81
N VAL A 288 9.66 13.19 10.98
CA VAL A 288 10.58 12.03 11.17
C VAL A 288 10.22 10.88 10.24
N GLU A 289 8.92 10.56 10.11
CA GLU A 289 8.46 9.53 9.18
C GLU A 289 8.80 9.88 7.73
N GLY A 290 8.59 11.12 7.31
CA GLY A 290 8.93 11.63 5.99
C GLY A 290 10.42 11.50 5.68
N ASP A 291 11.27 11.99 6.58
CA ASP A 291 12.74 11.92 6.42
C ASP A 291 13.27 10.49 6.27
N VAL A 292 12.64 9.54 6.97
CA VAL A 292 13.00 8.11 6.87
C VAL A 292 12.41 7.49 5.62
N ALA A 293 11.18 7.85 5.26
CA ALA A 293 10.54 7.38 4.03
C ALA A 293 11.29 7.86 2.78
N ASP A 294 11.88 9.06 2.79
CA ASP A 294 12.71 9.58 1.68
C ASP A 294 14.02 8.80 1.51
N GLN A 295 14.52 8.16 2.56
CA GLN A 295 15.70 7.28 2.52
C GLN A 295 15.35 5.86 2.05
N LEU A 296 14.06 5.53 2.00
CA LEU A 296 13.54 4.24 1.57
C LEU A 296 12.81 4.40 0.23
N GLU A 297 12.61 3.32 -0.52
CA GLU A 297 11.72 3.41 -1.68
C GLU A 297 10.25 3.42 -1.21
N PRO A 298 9.34 4.17 -1.86
CA PRO A 298 7.93 4.24 -1.45
C PRO A 298 7.25 2.87 -1.33
N GLY A 299 7.61 1.93 -2.20
CA GLY A 299 7.11 0.54 -2.17
C GLY A 299 7.55 -0.21 -0.91
N ASP A 300 8.79 -0.03 -0.46
CA ASP A 300 9.33 -0.68 0.73
C ASP A 300 8.66 -0.13 1.99
N VAL A 301 8.41 1.19 2.06
CA VAL A 301 7.66 1.82 3.16
C VAL A 301 6.26 1.23 3.26
N MET A 302 5.58 1.07 2.12
CA MET A 302 4.23 0.49 2.10
C MET A 302 4.25 -0.99 2.52
N ALA A 303 5.20 -1.78 2.02
CA ALA A 303 5.37 -3.17 2.40
C ALA A 303 5.64 -3.30 3.91
N LEU A 304 6.53 -2.47 4.46
CA LEU A 304 6.85 -2.43 5.88
C LEU A 304 5.62 -2.13 6.74
N LYS A 305 4.81 -1.13 6.37
CA LYS A 305 3.56 -0.80 7.08
C LYS A 305 2.58 -1.98 7.10
N VAL A 306 2.42 -2.69 5.99
CA VAL A 306 1.55 -3.87 5.92
C VAL A 306 2.08 -5.01 6.80
N LEU A 307 3.39 -5.28 6.74
CA LEU A 307 4.02 -6.32 7.54
C LEU A 307 3.94 -6.01 9.04
N LEU A 308 4.18 -4.76 9.44
CA LEU A 308 4.03 -4.33 10.84
C LEU A 308 2.59 -4.45 11.33
N LYS A 309 1.59 -4.06 10.53
CA LYS A 309 0.16 -4.25 10.90
C LYS A 309 -0.19 -5.72 11.11
N ARG A 310 0.28 -6.60 10.21
CA ARG A 310 0.09 -8.06 10.35
C ARG A 310 0.78 -8.60 11.59
N LEU A 311 1.99 -8.13 11.88
CA LEU A 311 2.71 -8.52 13.08
C LEU A 311 1.98 -8.07 14.34
N VAL A 312 1.56 -6.79 14.41
CA VAL A 312 0.79 -6.24 15.53
C VAL A 312 -0.46 -7.09 15.78
N ALA A 313 -1.22 -7.42 14.74
CA ALA A 313 -2.39 -8.29 14.86
C ALA A 313 -2.05 -9.71 15.33
N ALA A 314 -0.92 -10.28 14.89
CA ALA A 314 -0.48 -11.61 15.28
C ALA A 314 0.08 -11.68 16.72
N THR A 315 0.55 -10.56 17.26
CA THR A 315 1.14 -10.46 18.60
C THR A 315 0.25 -9.72 19.60
N ASP A 316 -0.98 -9.36 19.23
CA ASP A 316 -1.89 -8.58 20.08
C ASP A 316 -2.25 -9.38 21.35
N PRO A 317 -1.91 -8.89 22.55
CA PRO A 317 -2.28 -9.56 23.80
C PRO A 317 -3.73 -9.29 24.22
N GLY A 318 -4.56 -8.69 23.35
CA GLY A 318 -5.95 -8.30 23.63
C GLY A 318 -6.07 -6.85 24.10
N LEU A 319 -5.25 -5.95 23.54
CA LEU A 319 -5.29 -4.53 23.88
C LEU A 319 -6.57 -3.88 23.33
N PRO A 320 -7.11 -2.85 24.00
CA PRO A 320 -8.26 -2.13 23.49
C PRO A 320 -7.93 -1.42 22.17
N ASP A 321 -8.82 -1.55 21.17
CA ASP A 321 -8.67 -0.88 19.89
C ASP A 321 -8.97 0.63 20.02
N LEU A 322 -7.90 1.42 20.07
CA LEU A 322 -7.98 2.86 20.18
C LEU A 322 -8.63 3.53 18.94
N TRP A 323 -8.74 2.83 17.80
CA TRP A 323 -9.31 3.34 16.54
C TRP A 323 -10.72 2.81 16.25
N ALA A 324 -11.25 1.87 17.04
CA ALA A 324 -12.61 1.38 16.86
C ALA A 324 -13.66 2.52 16.92
N GLY A 325 -14.85 2.29 16.34
CA GLY A 325 -15.97 3.22 16.49
C GLY A 325 -16.34 3.48 17.97
N ARG A 326 -17.07 4.57 18.24
CA ARG A 326 -17.74 4.79 19.54
C ARG A 326 -19.06 4.03 19.58
#